data_AF-A0A8B3C2C1-F1
#
_entry.id   AF-A0A8B3C2C1-F1
#
_cell.length_a   1.000
_cell.length_b   1.000
_cell.length_c   1.000
_cell.angle_alpha   90.00
_cell.angle_beta   90.00
_cell.angle_gamma   90.00
#
_symmetry.space_group_name_H-M   'P 1'
#
loop_
_entity.id
_entity.type
_entity.pdbx_description
1 polymer ?
#
loop_
_entity_poly.entity_id
_entity_poly.type
_entity_poly.pdbx_seq_one_letter_code
_entity_poly.pdbx_strand_id
1 'polypeptide(L)'
;METKLEFYKAIRLLDCGKMERAMEILQEVIKTSQEEKDDLSFIRSNCVLGELYFGLNDFDKSRFHLEAALNTMNNCNLEKDLFDYEKLSASKILMKLTK
;
A
#
# COMPACT_ATOMS: atom_id res chain seq x y z
N MET A 1 14.44 8.33 -3.24
CA MET A 1 15.15 7.34 -4.11
C MET A 1 15.32 6.00 -3.39
N GLU A 2 15.45 6.01 -2.06
CA GLU A 2 15.56 4.84 -1.20
C GLU A 2 14.23 4.08 -1.01
N THR A 3 13.12 4.82 -0.83
CA THR A 3 11.75 4.27 -0.67
C THR A 3 11.33 3.31 -1.78
N LYS A 4 11.58 3.68 -3.04
CA LYS A 4 11.28 2.85 -4.21
C LYS A 4 12.06 1.54 -4.23
N LEU A 5 13.34 1.56 -3.85
CA LEU A 5 14.17 0.36 -3.80
C LEU A 5 13.69 -0.59 -2.70
N GLU A 6 13.46 -0.05 -1.51
CA GLU A 6 12.97 -0.83 -0.36
C GLU A 6 11.57 -1.40 -0.63
N PHE A 7 10.70 -0.67 -1.31
CA PHE A 7 9.42 -1.20 -1.80
C PHE A 7 9.62 -2.45 -2.67
N TYR A 8 10.46 -2.41 -3.71
CA TYR A 8 10.68 -3.58 -4.56
C TYR A 8 11.35 -4.75 -3.82
N LYS A 9 12.20 -4.46 -2.84
CA LYS A 9 12.75 -5.48 -1.96
C LYS A 9 11.66 -6.16 -1.13
N ALA A 10 10.69 -5.40 -0.62
CA ALA A 10 9.52 -5.97 0.06
C ALA A 10 8.69 -6.87 -0.88
N ILE A 11 8.43 -6.43 -2.12
CA ILE A 11 7.71 -7.26 -3.10
C ILE A 11 8.44 -8.58 -3.36
N ARG A 12 9.76 -8.55 -3.57
CA ARG A 12 10.56 -9.77 -3.73
C ARG A 12 10.52 -10.69 -2.52
N LEU A 13 10.41 -10.14 -1.31
CA LEU A 13 10.26 -10.93 -0.09
C LEU A 13 8.89 -11.61 -0.03
N LEU A 14 7.82 -10.93 -0.47
CA LEU A 14 6.50 -11.54 -0.61
C LEU A 14 6.51 -12.70 -1.60
N ASP A 15 7.16 -12.54 -2.75
CA ASP A 15 7.34 -13.62 -3.74
C ASP A 15 8.08 -14.83 -3.14
N CYS A 16 8.98 -14.59 -2.19
CA CYS A 16 9.72 -15.62 -1.45
C CYS A 16 8.94 -16.18 -0.25
N GLY A 17 7.70 -15.75 -0.01
CA GLY A 17 6.88 -16.15 1.14
C GLY A 17 7.30 -15.52 2.48
N LYS A 18 8.22 -14.55 2.48
CA LYS A 18 8.72 -13.86 3.69
C LYS A 18 7.81 -12.68 4.05
N MET A 19 6.57 -12.98 4.37
CA MET A 19 5.50 -11.99 4.58
C MET A 19 5.81 -11.00 5.71
N GLU A 20 6.20 -11.48 6.90
CA GLU A 20 6.45 -10.64 8.08
C GLU A 20 7.51 -9.56 7.79
N ARG A 21 8.65 -9.98 7.24
CA ARG A 21 9.75 -9.05 6.88
C ARG A 21 9.37 -8.08 5.76
N ALA A 22 8.54 -8.53 4.81
CA ALA A 22 8.03 -7.62 3.78
C ALA A 22 7.12 -6.56 4.38
N MET A 23 6.26 -6.93 5.34
CA MET A 23 5.37 -5.98 6.02
C MET A 23 6.15 -4.95 6.83
N GLU A 24 7.22 -5.35 7.53
CA GLU A 24 8.11 -4.42 8.24
C GLU A 24 8.71 -3.37 7.29
N ILE A 25 9.27 -3.80 6.16
CA ILE A 25 9.85 -2.89 5.16
C ILE A 25 8.78 -1.98 4.57
N LEU A 26 7.59 -2.50 4.26
CA LEU A 26 6.50 -1.67 3.74
C LEU A 26 6.07 -0.59 4.73
N GLN A 27 6.04 -0.89 6.04
CA GLN A 27 5.74 0.09 7.08
C GLN A 27 6.81 1.19 7.16
N GLU A 28 8.09 0.83 7.04
CA GLU A 28 9.18 1.82 6.96
C GLU A 28 9.05 2.68 5.71
N VAL A 29 8.79 2.08 4.54
CA VAL A 29 8.58 2.82 3.28
C VAL A 29 7.42 3.82 3.41
N ILE A 30 6.32 3.44 4.06
CA ILE A 30 5.18 4.35 4.30
C ILE A 30 5.60 5.53 5.16
N LYS A 31 6.34 5.29 6.25
CA LYS A 31 6.81 6.35 7.12
C LYS A 31 7.73 7.33 6.38
N THR A 32 8.74 6.81 5.69
CA THR A 32 9.70 7.65 4.95
C THR A 32 9.03 8.38 3.79
N SER A 33 8.13 7.72 3.04
CA SER A 33 7.40 8.38 1.94
C SER A 33 6.48 9.49 2.43
N GLN A 34 5.91 9.37 3.63
CA GLN A 34 5.15 10.45 4.25
C GLN A 34 6.05 11.65 4.63
N GLU A 35 7.25 11.39 5.17
CA GLU A 35 8.23 12.43 5.52
C GLU A 35 8.78 13.14 4.26
N GLU A 36 9.06 12.38 3.20
CA GLU A 36 9.60 12.89 1.93
C GLU A 36 8.53 13.46 0.98
N LYS A 37 7.24 13.31 1.32
CA LYS A 37 6.10 13.63 0.43
C LYS A 37 6.15 12.87 -0.90
N ASP A 38 6.58 11.61 -0.85
CA ASP A 38 6.56 10.68 -1.98
C ASP A 38 5.21 9.96 -2.05
N ASP A 39 4.22 10.66 -2.61
CA ASP A 39 2.83 10.16 -2.70
C ASP A 39 2.74 8.80 -3.41
N LEU A 40 3.55 8.56 -4.45
CA LEU A 40 3.47 7.32 -5.23
C LEU A 40 3.93 6.12 -4.40
N SER A 41 5.07 6.23 -3.70
CA SER A 41 5.54 5.14 -2.83
C SER A 41 4.62 4.94 -1.64
N PHE A 42 4.04 6.02 -1.09
CA PHE A 42 3.05 5.95 -0.02
C PHE A 42 1.80 5.18 -0.46
N ILE A 43 1.24 5.53 -1.63
CA ILE A 43 0.06 4.89 -2.21
C ILE A 43 0.30 3.40 -2.41
N ARG A 44 1.39 3.04 -3.10
CA ARG A 44 1.73 1.64 -3.42
C ARG A 44 1.91 0.78 -2.19
N SER A 45 2.66 1.28 -1.22
CA SER A 45 2.99 0.52 -0.01
C SER A 45 1.76 0.31 0.86
N ASN A 46 0.90 1.33 1.00
CA ASN A 46 -0.36 1.20 1.70
C ASN A 46 -1.32 0.23 1.00
N CYS A 47 -1.42 0.25 -0.34
CA CYS A 47 -2.24 -0.72 -1.07
C CYS A 47 -1.77 -2.15 -0.83
N VAL A 48 -0.47 -2.42 -0.92
CA VAL A 48 0.07 -3.77 -0.69
C VAL A 48 -0.15 -4.23 0.75
N LEU A 49 0.09 -3.38 1.76
CA LEU A 49 -0.24 -3.74 3.16
C LEU A 49 -1.74 -4.00 3.34
N GLY A 50 -2.59 -3.18 2.73
CA GLY A 50 -4.05 -3.35 2.76
C GLY A 50 -4.50 -4.71 2.22
N GLU A 51 -3.91 -5.14 1.10
CA GLU A 51 -4.13 -6.47 0.50
C GLU A 51 -3.63 -7.61 1.41
N LEU A 52 -2.44 -7.46 2.00
CA LEU A 52 -1.87 -8.45 2.91
C LEU A 52 -2.72 -8.64 4.16
N TYR A 53 -3.12 -7.54 4.81
CA TYR A 53 -3.99 -7.61 5.99
C TYR A 53 -5.36 -8.19 5.66
N PHE A 54 -5.90 -7.91 4.47
CA PHE A 54 -7.14 -8.56 4.02
C PHE A 54 -6.97 -10.08 3.93
N GLY A 55 -5.86 -10.56 3.36
CA GLY A 55 -5.53 -11.98 3.28
C GLY A 55 -5.30 -12.63 4.65
N LEU A 56 -4.85 -11.86 5.64
CA LEU A 56 -4.68 -12.28 7.03
C LEU A 56 -5.98 -12.19 7.86
N ASN A 57 -7.10 -11.77 7.26
CA ASN A 57 -8.38 -11.49 7.92
C ASN A 57 -8.31 -10.36 8.99
N ASP A 58 -7.27 -9.53 8.96
CA ASP A 58 -7.19 -8.32 9.78
C ASP A 58 -7.85 -7.16 9.00
N PHE A 59 -9.18 -7.17 9.02
CA PHE A 59 -9.99 -6.27 8.21
C PHE A 59 -9.91 -4.81 8.64
N ASP A 60 -9.66 -4.55 9.93
CA ASP A 60 -9.51 -3.20 10.45
C ASP A 60 -8.23 -2.55 9.91
N LYS A 61 -7.08 -3.25 9.97
CA LYS A 61 -5.84 -2.75 9.39
C LYS A 61 -5.89 -2.70 7.87
N SER A 62 -6.54 -3.68 7.24
CA SER A 62 -6.76 -3.67 5.80
C SER A 62 -7.48 -2.39 5.37
N ARG A 63 -8.62 -2.09 6.01
CA ARG A 63 -9.40 -0.88 5.75
C ARG A 63 -8.57 0.38 5.96
N PHE A 64 -7.87 0.48 7.09
CA PHE A 64 -7.03 1.63 7.43
C PHE A 64 -6.03 1.97 6.32
N HIS A 65 -5.27 0.97 5.85
CA HIS A 65 -4.27 1.20 4.81
C HIS A 65 -4.88 1.51 3.44
N LEU A 66 -5.97 0.83 3.05
CA LEU A 66 -6.62 1.08 1.77
C LEU A 66 -7.30 2.45 1.71
N GLU A 67 -7.92 2.90 2.80
CA GLU A 67 -8.50 4.24 2.90
C GLU A 67 -7.42 5.33 2.89
N ALA A 68 -6.29 5.09 3.56
CA ALA A 68 -5.14 6.00 3.50
C ALA A 68 -4.61 6.15 2.06
N ALA A 69 -4.45 5.05 1.32
CA ALA A 69 -4.02 5.08 -0.08
C ALA A 69 -5.02 5.87 -0.96
N LEU A 70 -6.32 5.59 -0.86
CA LEU A 70 -7.35 6.29 -1.63
C LEU A 70 -7.43 7.78 -1.30
N ASN A 71 -7.29 8.15 -0.03
CA ASN A 71 -7.25 9.54 0.40
C ASN A 71 -6.06 10.28 -0.22
N THR A 72 -4.88 9.68 -0.25
CA THR A 72 -3.71 10.28 -0.90
C THR A 72 -3.90 10.37 -2.41
N MET A 73 -4.44 9.34 -3.08
CA MET A 73 -4.75 9.38 -4.52
C MET A 73 -5.67 10.55 -4.90
N ASN A 74 -6.65 10.87 -4.06
CA ASN A 74 -7.60 11.97 -4.31
C ASN A 74 -6.99 13.36 -4.10
N ASN A 75 -5.92 13.46 -3.31
CA ASN A 75 -5.30 14.73 -2.92
C ASN A 75 -3.93 14.97 -3.58
N CYS A 76 -3.36 13.98 -4.28
CA CYS A 76 -2.10 14.10 -4.98
C CYS A 76 -2.24 14.75 -6.37
N ASN A 77 -1.17 15.36 -6.86
CA ASN A 77 -1.10 15.95 -8.22
C ASN A 77 -0.50 14.99 -9.27
N LEU A 78 -0.45 13.69 -8.96
CA LEU A 78 0.09 12.67 -9.85
C LEU A 78 -0.92 12.33 -10.97
N GLU A 79 -0.39 11.86 -12.10
CA GLU A 79 -1.23 11.32 -13.18
C GLU A 79 -1.96 10.06 -12.70
N LYS A 80 -3.27 9.97 -12.98
CA LYS A 80 -4.15 8.94 -12.42
C LYS A 80 -3.77 7.52 -12.85
N ASP A 81 -3.22 7.40 -14.05
CA ASP A 81 -2.77 6.14 -14.65
C ASP A 81 -1.58 5.50 -13.90
N LEU A 82 -0.83 6.28 -13.10
CA LEU A 82 0.29 5.78 -12.30
C LEU A 82 -0.13 4.82 -11.18
N PHE A 83 -1.41 4.85 -10.77
CA PHE A 83 -1.97 4.05 -9.68
C PHE A 83 -3.38 3.50 -9.96
N ASP A 84 -3.74 3.31 -11.24
CA ASP A 84 -5.07 2.77 -11.62
C ASP A 84 -5.30 1.36 -11.06
N TYR A 85 -4.26 0.52 -11.04
CA TYR A 85 -4.33 -0.82 -10.46
C TYR A 85 -4.61 -0.76 -8.96
N GLU A 86 -3.86 0.06 -8.23
CA GLU A 86 -3.95 0.26 -6.80
C GLU A 86 -5.35 0.79 -6.42
N LYS A 87 -5.88 1.74 -7.18
CA LYS A 87 -7.23 2.28 -6.99
C LYS A 87 -8.31 1.22 -7.19
N LEU A 88 -8.19 0.42 -8.25
CA LEU A 88 -9.14 -0.66 -8.54
C LEU A 88 -9.12 -1.71 -7.43
N SER A 89 -7.92 -2.13 -7.01
CA SER A 89 -7.73 -3.12 -5.95
C SER A 89 -8.30 -2.64 -4.62
N ALA A 90 -7.93 -1.43 -4.19
CA ALA A 90 -8.42 -0.83 -2.95
C ALA A 90 -9.95 -0.72 -2.92
N SER A 91 -10.55 -0.21 -3.99
CA SER A 91 -12.00 -0.08 -4.11
C SER A 91 -12.70 -1.44 -4.04
N LYS A 92 -12.15 -2.46 -4.70
CA LYS A 92 -12.70 -3.82 -4.71
C LYS A 92 -12.66 -4.46 -3.32
N ILE A 93 -11.57 -4.30 -2.59
CA ILE A 93 -11.42 -4.87 -1.24
C ILE A 93 -12.33 -4.13 -0.26
N LEU A 94 -12.32 -2.80 -0.26
CA LEU A 94 -13.18 -2.01 0.62
C LEU A 94 -14.67 -2.33 0.41
N MET A 95 -15.10 -2.52 -0.83
CA MET A 95 -16.47 -2.93 -1.15
C MET A 95 -16.83 -4.30 -0.53
N LYS A 96 -15.87 -5.23 -0.46
CA LYS A 96 -16.07 -6.53 0.22
C LYS A 96 -16.14 -6.38 1.73
N LEU A 97 -15.41 -5.43 2.31
CA LEU A 97 -15.41 -5.17 3.76
C LEU A 97 -16.66 -4.42 4.24
N THR A 98 -17.41 -3.80 3.34
CA THR A 98 -18.68 -3.10 3.65
C THR A 98 -19.94 -3.95 3.48
N LYS A 99 -19.80 -5.20 3.01
CA LYS A 99 -20.90 -6.16 2.87
C LYS A 99 -20.96 -7.08 4.09
#